data_AF-A0A8D8EY66-F1
#
_entry.id   AF-A0A8D8EY66-F1
#
_cell.length_a   1.000
_cell.length_b   1.000
_cell.length_c   1.000
_cell.angle_alpha   90.00
_cell.angle_beta   90.00
_cell.angle_gamma   90.00
#
_symmetry.space_group_name_H-M   'P 1'
#
loop_
_entity.id
_entity.type
_entity.pdbx_description
1 polymer ?
#
loop_
_entity_poly.entity_id
_entity_poly.type
_entity_poly.pdbx_seq_one_letter_code
_entity_poly.pdbx_strand_id
1 'polypeptide(L)'
;LIDSSLPTVLIDSLYFFLELAGIIVIVSLANYWLLVPTAVMGVVFYVLRFLFLETARNVKRVEAITRSPVFTHTNATIEGLGTIRAFGAGRQLAQTFHSRQDANTSASFLFGAITRGFAFWLDLICSLYIASVVFSFLVLGTEIVSGNVGLAITQVLNLIGMCNWGLRQTAELENQMTSVERVL
;
A
#
# COMPACT_ATOMS: atom_id res chain seq x y z
N LEU A 1 -3.34 17.16 13.29
CA LEU A 1 -3.18 16.08 12.29
C LEU A 1 -3.44 14.73 12.94
N ILE A 2 -2.65 14.33 13.95
CA ILE A 2 -2.89 13.09 14.71
C ILE A 2 -4.33 13.04 15.27
N ASP A 3 -4.80 14.10 15.93
CA ASP A 3 -6.15 14.14 16.53
C ASP A 3 -7.30 14.02 15.53
N SER A 4 -7.09 14.38 14.25
CA SER A 4 -8.13 14.39 13.23
C SER A 4 -8.08 13.19 12.28
N SER A 5 -6.89 12.64 12.01
CA SER A 5 -6.70 11.54 11.05
C SER A 5 -6.58 10.16 11.70
N LEU A 6 -6.16 10.09 12.96
CA LEU A 6 -6.00 8.82 13.66
C LEU A 6 -7.33 8.10 13.92
N PRO A 7 -8.40 8.77 14.38
CA PRO A 7 -9.68 8.10 14.58
C PRO A 7 -10.24 7.51 13.28
N THR A 8 -10.13 8.23 12.16
CA THR A 8 -10.60 7.75 10.86
C THR A 8 -9.80 6.54 10.39
N VAL A 9 -8.46 6.59 10.51
CA VAL A 9 -7.60 5.50 10.04
C VAL A 9 -7.78 4.23 10.89
N LEU A 10 -8.04 4.39 12.19
CA LEU A 10 -8.35 3.30 13.10
C LEU A 10 -9.69 2.63 12.75
N ILE A 11 -10.75 3.42 12.54
CA ILE A 11 -12.08 2.90 12.18
C ILE A 11 -12.01 2.13 10.85
N ASP A 12 -11.35 2.70 9.85
CA ASP A 12 -11.16 2.05 8.55
C ASP A 12 -10.36 0.74 8.68
N SER A 13 -9.33 0.71 9.54
CA SER A 13 -8.57 -0.52 9.80
C SER A 13 -9.42 -1.58 10.50
N LEU A 14 -10.23 -1.18 11.49
CA LEU A 14 -11.17 -2.09 12.17
C LEU A 14 -12.20 -2.65 11.19
N TYR A 15 -12.75 -1.80 10.32
CA TYR A 15 -13.67 -2.19 9.26
C TYR A 15 -13.05 -3.24 8.33
N PHE A 16 -11.80 -3.02 7.90
CA PHE A 16 -11.05 -4.00 7.09
C PHE A 16 -10.94 -5.37 7.78
N PHE A 17 -10.54 -5.40 9.06
CA PHE A 17 -10.39 -6.67 9.79
C PHE A 17 -11.72 -7.38 10.00
N LEU A 18 -12.79 -6.64 10.29
CA LEU A 18 -14.14 -7.18 10.43
C LEU A 18 -14.67 -7.76 9.12
N GLU A 19 -14.45 -7.07 8.00
CA GLU A 19 -14.87 -7.55 6.69
C GLU A 19 -14.10 -8.82 6.28
N LEU A 20 -12.78 -8.84 6.53
CA LEU A 20 -11.96 -10.03 6.28
C LEU A 20 -12.41 -11.23 7.11
N ALA A 21 -12.74 -11.03 8.39
CA ALA A 21 -13.32 -12.08 9.24
C ALA A 21 -14.68 -12.55 8.71
N GLY A 22 -15.54 -11.63 8.26
CA GLY A 22 -16.83 -11.94 7.66
C GLY A 22 -16.70 -12.81 6.42
N ILE A 23 -15.78 -12.47 5.51
CA ILE A 23 -15.51 -13.26 4.30
C ILE A 23 -15.06 -14.68 4.67
N ILE A 24 -14.14 -14.84 5.62
CA ILE A 24 -13.66 -16.16 6.07
C ILE A 24 -14.82 -16.99 6.63
N VAL A 25 -15.67 -16.42 7.47
CA VAL A 25 -16.84 -17.12 8.04
C VAL A 25 -17.77 -17.57 6.93
N ILE A 26 -18.09 -16.70 5.97
CA ILE A 26 -18.99 -17.01 4.86
C ILE A 26 -18.41 -18.10 3.95
N VAL A 27 -17.13 -18.01 3.59
CA VAL A 27 -16.46 -19.03 2.77
C VAL A 27 -16.43 -20.39 3.49
N SER A 28 -16.22 -20.39 4.80
CA SER A 28 -16.24 -21.60 5.63
C SER A 28 -17.62 -22.26 5.67
N LEU A 29 -18.68 -21.45 5.78
CA LEU A 29 -20.06 -21.92 5.73
C LEU A 29 -20.46 -22.46 4.35
N ALA A 30 -19.90 -21.88 3.28
CA ALA A 30 -20.18 -22.32 1.92
C ALA A 30 -19.52 -23.66 1.59
N ASN A 31 -18.23 -23.84 1.92
CA ASN A 31 -17.53 -25.11 1.75
C ASN A 31 -16.25 -25.14 2.61
N TYR A 32 -16.15 -26.09 3.53
CA TYR A 32 -14.98 -26.23 4.41
C TYR A 32 -13.67 -26.53 3.64
N TRP A 33 -13.73 -27.14 2.45
CA TRP A 33 -12.54 -27.40 1.62
C TRP A 33 -11.88 -26.11 1.13
N LEU A 34 -12.63 -25.02 1.01
CA LEU A 34 -12.12 -23.72 0.57
C LEU A 34 -11.30 -23.00 1.66
N LEU A 35 -11.33 -23.47 2.91
CA LEU A 35 -10.44 -22.95 3.95
C LEU A 35 -8.97 -23.20 3.64
N VAL A 36 -8.63 -24.32 2.99
CA VAL A 36 -7.24 -24.64 2.64
C VAL A 36 -6.63 -23.61 1.68
N PRO A 37 -7.21 -23.34 0.49
CA PRO A 37 -6.69 -22.30 -0.40
C PRO A 37 -6.80 -20.90 0.21
N THR A 38 -7.82 -20.63 1.03
CA THR A 38 -7.93 -19.35 1.78
C THR A 38 -6.77 -19.16 2.75
N ALA A 39 -6.39 -20.20 3.50
CA ALA A 39 -5.28 -20.15 4.46
C ALA A 39 -3.94 -19.97 3.76
N VAL A 40 -3.70 -20.70 2.65
CA VAL A 40 -2.50 -20.52 1.81
C VAL A 40 -2.42 -19.07 1.31
N MET A 41 -3.53 -18.52 0.82
CA MET A 41 -3.62 -17.14 0.37
C MET A 41 -3.31 -16.15 1.49
N GLY A 42 -3.83 -16.37 2.70
CA GLY A 42 -3.54 -15.55 3.88
C GLY A 42 -2.05 -15.51 4.23
N VAL A 43 -1.36 -16.66 4.16
CA VAL A 43 0.09 -16.73 4.38
C VAL A 43 0.85 -15.96 3.29
N VAL A 44 0.49 -16.15 2.02
CA VAL A 44 1.10 -15.41 0.89
C VAL A 44 0.93 -13.91 1.08
N PHE A 45 -0.27 -13.43 1.42
CA PHE A 45 -0.51 -12.02 1.70
C PHE A 45 0.32 -11.49 2.88
N TYR A 46 0.43 -12.26 3.96
CA TYR A 46 1.21 -11.86 5.12
C TYR A 46 2.68 -11.65 4.76
N VAL A 47 3.28 -12.59 4.02
CA VAL A 47 4.67 -12.49 3.55
C VAL A 47 4.85 -11.31 2.60
N LEU A 48 3.94 -11.14 1.63
CA LEU A 48 3.98 -10.02 0.68
C LEU A 48 3.85 -8.67 1.38
N ARG A 49 2.94 -8.55 2.36
CA ARG A 49 2.79 -7.35 3.18
C ARG A 49 4.08 -7.02 3.90
N PHE A 50 4.69 -8.01 4.55
CA PHE A 50 5.93 -7.81 5.29
C PHE A 50 7.05 -7.27 4.39
N LEU A 51 7.28 -7.91 3.24
CA LEU A 51 8.28 -7.48 2.26
C LEU A 51 7.98 -6.09 1.68
N PHE A 52 6.71 -5.80 1.40
CA PHE A 52 6.29 -4.52 0.86
C PHE A 52 6.53 -3.39 1.85
N LEU A 53 6.14 -3.55 3.11
CA LEU A 53 6.30 -2.50 4.12
C LEU A 53 7.76 -2.15 4.36
N GLU A 54 8.64 -3.15 4.44
CA GLU A 54 10.06 -2.91 4.58
C GLU A 54 10.64 -2.16 3.38
N THR A 55 10.31 -2.59 2.17
CA THR A 55 10.77 -1.98 0.93
C THR A 55 10.23 -0.55 0.77
N ALA A 56 8.93 -0.37 0.97
CA ALA A 56 8.25 0.92 0.85
C ALA A 56 8.80 1.94 1.85
N ARG A 57 9.06 1.52 3.10
CA ARG A 57 9.68 2.36 4.13
C ARG A 57 11.08 2.82 3.74
N ASN A 58 11.91 1.91 3.22
CA ASN A 58 13.27 2.25 2.78
C ASN A 58 13.25 3.24 1.61
N VAL A 59 12.36 3.04 0.64
CA VAL A 59 12.22 3.95 -0.51
C VAL A 59 11.65 5.30 -0.08
N LYS A 60 10.68 5.31 0.83
CA LYS A 60 10.14 6.54 1.43
C LYS A 60 11.21 7.33 2.18
N ARG A 61 12.14 6.64 2.85
CA ARG A 61 13.29 7.26 3.51
C ARG A 61 14.22 7.92 2.47
N VAL A 62 14.50 7.27 1.35
CA VAL A 62 15.28 7.86 0.26
C VAL A 62 14.60 9.13 -0.26
N GLU A 63 13.30 9.07 -0.54
CA GLU A 63 12.51 10.23 -0.97
C GLU A 63 12.61 11.39 0.06
N ALA A 64 12.49 11.09 1.36
CA ALA A 64 12.60 12.10 2.40
C ALA A 64 14.00 12.75 2.45
N ILE A 65 15.06 11.95 2.30
CA ILE A 65 16.46 12.42 2.30
C ILE A 65 16.72 13.31 1.07
N THR A 66 16.23 12.94 -0.11
CA THR A 66 16.42 13.73 -1.34
C THR A 66 15.64 15.04 -1.34
N ARG A 67 14.53 15.10 -0.58
CA ARG A 67 13.67 16.28 -0.52
C ARG A 67 14.27 17.44 0.27
N SER A 68 14.99 17.15 1.36
CA SER A 68 15.56 18.18 2.24
C SER A 68 16.55 19.13 1.53
N PRO A 69 17.55 18.64 0.75
CA PRO A 69 18.50 19.49 0.03
C PRO A 69 17.86 20.46 -0.97
N VAL A 70 16.70 20.09 -1.55
CA VAL A 70 15.96 20.97 -2.46
C VAL A 70 15.46 22.20 -1.69
N PHE A 71 14.81 22.00 -0.54
CA PHE A 71 14.33 23.10 0.29
C PHE A 71 15.47 23.96 0.84
N THR A 72 16.54 23.34 1.35
CA THR A 72 17.71 24.08 1.87
C THR A 72 18.37 24.93 0.78
N HIS A 73 18.49 24.41 -0.45
CA HIS A 73 19.04 25.17 -1.57
C HIS A 73 18.15 26.35 -1.97
N THR A 74 16.83 26.13 -2.01
CA THR A 74 15.87 27.20 -2.30
C THR A 74 15.93 28.29 -1.25
N ASN A 75 16.00 27.94 0.04
CA ASN A 75 16.11 28.92 1.11
C ASN A 75 17.41 29.75 1.01
N ALA A 76 18.55 29.08 0.84
CA ALA A 76 19.84 29.75 0.65
C ALA A 76 19.86 30.67 -0.59
N THR A 77 19.15 30.29 -1.67
CA THR A 77 19.04 31.11 -2.88
C THR A 77 18.21 32.37 -2.63
N ILE A 78 17.14 32.28 -1.84
CA ILE A 78 16.29 33.42 -1.48
C ILE A 78 17.05 34.40 -0.57
N GLU A 79 17.71 33.89 0.47
CA GLU A 79 18.50 34.70 1.40
C GLU A 79 19.71 35.37 0.72
N GLY A 80 20.39 34.66 -0.19
CA GLY A 80 21.58 35.13 -0.90
C GLY A 80 21.33 35.83 -2.24
N LEU A 81 20.09 36.17 -2.58
CA LEU A 81 19.71 36.58 -3.94
C LEU A 81 20.49 37.80 -4.46
N GLY A 82 20.74 38.79 -3.60
CA GLY A 82 21.51 39.99 -3.94
C GLY A 82 22.94 39.66 -4.37
N THR A 83 23.61 38.80 -3.61
CA THR A 83 24.97 38.32 -3.89
C THR A 83 25.01 37.50 -5.18
N ILE A 84 24.05 36.60 -5.39
CA ILE A 84 23.98 35.77 -6.60
C ILE A 84 23.85 36.63 -7.86
N ARG A 85 23.03 37.69 -7.81
CA ARG A 85 22.88 38.64 -8.92
C ARG A 85 24.15 39.46 -9.15
N ALA A 86 24.79 39.93 -8.08
CA ALA A 86 26.04 40.70 -8.17
C ALA A 86 27.18 39.90 -8.83
N PHE A 87 27.28 38.60 -8.54
CA PHE A 87 28.30 37.72 -9.11
C PHE A 87 27.88 37.01 -10.42
N GLY A 88 26.64 37.21 -10.90
CA GLY A 88 26.14 36.53 -12.10
C GLY A 88 26.04 34.99 -11.98
N ALA A 89 26.06 34.43 -10.77
CA ALA A 89 26.17 32.99 -10.51
C ALA A 89 24.85 32.21 -10.68
N GLY A 90 23.76 32.88 -11.12
CA GLY A 90 22.42 32.30 -11.17
C GLY A 90 22.32 31.02 -12.01
N ARG A 91 23.04 30.93 -13.13
CA ARG A 91 23.01 29.75 -14.01
C ARG A 91 23.62 28.51 -13.36
N GLN A 92 24.69 28.68 -12.59
CA GLN A 92 25.36 27.59 -11.87
C GLN A 92 24.49 27.06 -10.72
N LEU A 93 23.86 27.95 -9.97
CA LEU A 93 22.91 27.56 -8.92
C LEU A 93 21.66 26.88 -9.51
N ALA A 94 21.17 27.35 -10.67
CA ALA A 94 20.05 26.71 -11.36
C ALA A 94 20.38 25.26 -11.77
N GLN A 95 21.57 25.02 -12.34
CA GLN A 95 22.02 23.66 -12.66
C GLN A 95 22.10 22.76 -11.41
N THR A 96 22.60 23.32 -10.30
CA THR A 96 22.66 22.60 -9.01
C THR A 96 21.27 22.27 -8.49
N PHE A 97 20.32 23.18 -8.63
CA PHE A 97 18.92 22.97 -8.26
C PHE A 97 18.28 21.86 -9.10
N HIS A 98 18.45 21.89 -10.44
CA HIS A 98 17.92 20.86 -11.33
C HIS A 98 18.44 19.47 -10.97
N SER A 99 19.75 19.32 -10.72
CA SER A 99 20.32 18.03 -10.30
C SER A 99 19.71 17.49 -8.99
N ARG A 100 19.47 18.37 -8.00
CA ARG A 100 18.80 17.98 -6.74
C ARG A 100 17.33 17.66 -6.94
N GLN A 101 16.66 18.39 -7.82
CA GLN A 101 15.26 18.16 -8.17
C GLN A 101 15.08 16.83 -8.90
N ASP A 102 15.98 16.47 -9.82
CA ASP A 102 15.96 15.20 -10.54
C ASP A 102 16.16 14.01 -9.58
N ALA A 103 17.09 14.13 -8.63
CA ALA A 103 17.29 13.14 -7.58
C ALA A 103 16.01 12.95 -6.73
N ASN A 104 15.36 14.04 -6.33
CA ASN A 104 14.11 13.94 -5.58
C ASN A 104 12.96 13.35 -6.42
N THR A 105 12.84 13.77 -7.68
CA THR A 105 11.78 13.31 -8.58
C THR A 105 11.93 11.82 -8.90
N SER A 106 13.16 11.35 -9.12
CA SER A 106 13.43 9.92 -9.34
C SER A 106 13.09 9.08 -8.10
N ALA A 107 13.38 9.56 -6.89
CA ALA A 107 13.01 8.88 -5.65
C ALA A 107 11.48 8.82 -5.46
N SER A 108 10.77 9.93 -5.68
CA SER A 108 9.30 9.94 -5.65
C SER A 108 8.68 9.03 -6.72
N PHE A 109 9.26 8.99 -7.93
CA PHE A 109 8.82 8.09 -8.99
C PHE A 109 9.02 6.62 -8.60
N LEU A 110 10.18 6.27 -8.03
CA LEU A 110 10.48 4.92 -7.55
C LEU A 110 9.48 4.47 -6.48
N PHE A 111 9.13 5.35 -5.53
CA PHE A 111 8.10 5.06 -4.54
C PHE A 111 6.74 4.76 -5.19
N GLY A 112 6.34 5.56 -6.17
CA GLY A 112 5.11 5.34 -6.95
C GLY A 112 5.13 4.04 -7.75
N ALA A 113 6.25 3.72 -8.39
CA ALA A 113 6.43 2.52 -9.20
C ALA A 113 6.33 1.24 -8.35
N ILE A 114 6.97 1.21 -7.18
CA ILE A 114 6.93 0.06 -6.26
C ILE A 114 5.51 -0.12 -5.71
N THR A 115 4.85 0.97 -5.31
CA THR A 115 3.47 0.92 -4.80
C THR A 115 2.50 0.37 -5.85
N ARG A 116 2.60 0.81 -7.10
CA ARG A 116 1.76 0.31 -8.20
C ARG A 116 2.12 -1.11 -8.62
N GLY A 117 3.42 -1.42 -8.69
CA GLY A 117 3.89 -2.77 -9.02
C GLY A 117 3.40 -3.80 -8.01
N PHE A 118 3.47 -3.48 -6.71
CA PHE A 118 2.93 -4.34 -5.66
C PHE A 118 1.42 -4.56 -5.80
N ALA A 119 0.64 -3.50 -6.02
CA ALA A 119 -0.81 -3.61 -6.23
C ALA A 119 -1.15 -4.53 -7.41
N PHE A 120 -0.41 -4.41 -8.52
CA PHE A 120 -0.57 -5.28 -9.69
C PHE A 120 -0.28 -6.76 -9.36
N TRP A 121 0.83 -7.05 -8.68
CA TRP A 121 1.15 -8.42 -8.25
C TRP A 121 0.10 -8.97 -7.28
N LEU A 122 -0.40 -8.13 -6.38
CA LEU A 122 -1.44 -8.49 -5.44
C LEU A 122 -2.74 -8.88 -6.18
N ASP A 123 -3.17 -8.06 -7.13
CA ASP A 123 -4.36 -8.34 -7.97
C ASP A 123 -4.21 -9.63 -8.78
N LEU A 124 -3.01 -9.89 -9.31
CA LEU A 124 -2.72 -11.12 -10.05
C LEU A 124 -2.90 -12.37 -9.18
N ILE A 125 -2.39 -12.34 -7.94
CA ILE A 125 -2.53 -13.47 -7.01
C ILE A 125 -3.99 -13.63 -6.59
N CYS A 126 -4.72 -12.54 -6.33
CA CYS A 126 -6.16 -12.61 -6.04
C CYS A 126 -6.95 -13.21 -7.21
N SER A 127 -6.60 -12.85 -8.45
CA SER A 127 -7.21 -13.41 -9.66
C SER A 127 -6.97 -14.93 -9.78
N LEU A 128 -5.74 -15.39 -9.50
CA LEU A 128 -5.41 -16.81 -9.44
C LEU A 128 -6.19 -17.54 -8.33
N TYR A 129 -6.36 -16.91 -7.17
CA TYR A 129 -7.16 -17.46 -6.08
C TYR A 129 -8.63 -17.63 -6.50
N ILE A 130 -9.25 -16.62 -7.12
CA ILE A 130 -10.61 -16.74 -7.66
C ILE A 130 -10.72 -17.87 -8.67
N ALA A 131 -9.77 -17.96 -9.60
CA ALA A 131 -9.75 -19.05 -10.57
C ALA A 131 -9.70 -20.42 -9.89
N SER A 132 -8.91 -20.56 -8.82
CA SER A 132 -8.84 -21.80 -8.04
C SER A 132 -10.15 -22.14 -7.33
N VAL A 133 -10.83 -21.14 -6.75
CA VAL A 133 -12.13 -21.31 -6.07
C VAL A 133 -13.21 -21.73 -7.07
N VAL A 134 -13.29 -21.03 -8.21
CA VAL A 134 -14.25 -21.34 -9.28
C VAL A 134 -14.01 -22.75 -9.84
N PHE A 135 -12.75 -23.12 -10.09
CA PHE A 135 -12.39 -24.46 -10.56
C PHE A 135 -12.75 -25.53 -9.52
N SER A 136 -12.52 -25.27 -8.23
CA SER A 136 -12.90 -26.17 -7.14
C SER A 136 -14.41 -26.46 -7.12
N PHE A 137 -15.24 -25.44 -7.35
CA PHE A 137 -16.69 -25.63 -7.44
C PHE A 137 -17.12 -26.41 -8.69
N LEU A 138 -16.42 -26.26 -9.81
CA LEU A 138 -16.72 -27.00 -11.04
C LEU A 138 -16.42 -28.49 -10.91
N VAL A 139 -15.35 -28.85 -10.18
CA VAL A 139 -14.93 -30.25 -9.97
C VAL A 139 -15.72 -30.93 -8.85
N LEU A 140 -16.04 -30.23 -7.76
CA LEU A 140 -16.71 -30.78 -6.57
C LEU A 140 -18.24 -30.59 -6.57
N GLY A 141 -18.81 -29.94 -7.59
CA GLY A 141 -20.15 -29.37 -7.58
C GLY A 141 -21.33 -30.34 -7.66
N THR A 142 -21.18 -31.63 -7.37
CA THR A 142 -22.28 -32.60 -7.54
C THR A 142 -23.41 -32.46 -6.51
N GLU A 143 -23.16 -31.86 -5.34
CA GLU A 143 -24.16 -31.73 -4.25
C GLU A 143 -24.29 -30.32 -3.63
N ILE A 144 -23.65 -29.29 -4.21
CA ILE A 144 -23.62 -27.95 -3.59
C ILE A 144 -24.83 -27.12 -4.05
N VAL A 145 -25.54 -26.50 -3.09
CA VAL A 145 -26.63 -25.54 -3.37
C VAL A 145 -26.05 -24.37 -4.17
N SER A 146 -26.56 -24.14 -5.38
CA SER A 146 -26.07 -23.11 -6.32
C SER A 146 -26.02 -21.70 -5.72
N GLY A 147 -26.92 -21.38 -4.79
CA GLY A 147 -26.92 -20.11 -4.05
C GLY A 147 -25.65 -19.88 -3.21
N ASN A 148 -25.12 -20.93 -2.58
CA ASN A 148 -23.90 -20.84 -1.77
C ASN A 148 -22.64 -20.62 -2.63
N VAL A 149 -22.64 -21.17 -3.85
CA VAL A 149 -21.54 -20.97 -4.82
C VAL A 149 -21.46 -19.51 -5.25
N GLY A 150 -22.61 -18.92 -5.64
CA GLY A 150 -22.66 -17.51 -6.03
C GLY A 150 -22.26 -16.57 -4.87
N LEU A 151 -22.71 -16.89 -3.66
CA LEU A 151 -22.37 -16.13 -2.46
C LEU A 151 -20.85 -16.20 -2.18
N ALA A 152 -20.24 -17.39 -2.25
CA ALA A 152 -18.80 -17.56 -2.08
C ALA A 152 -17.99 -16.78 -3.14
N ILE A 153 -18.37 -16.86 -4.42
CA ILE A 153 -17.69 -16.14 -5.49
C ILE A 153 -17.74 -14.63 -5.26
N THR A 154 -18.90 -14.07 -4.92
CA THR A 154 -19.04 -12.63 -4.65
C THR A 154 -18.17 -12.18 -3.46
N GLN A 155 -18.09 -12.97 -2.39
CA GLN A 155 -17.22 -12.63 -1.26
C GLN A 155 -15.73 -12.67 -1.62
N VAL A 156 -15.31 -13.66 -2.41
CA VAL A 156 -13.93 -13.75 -2.88
C VAL A 156 -13.60 -12.61 -3.84
N LEU A 157 -14.55 -12.16 -4.67
CA LEU A 157 -14.37 -10.99 -5.53
C LEU A 157 -14.21 -9.70 -4.72
N ASN A 158 -15.00 -9.50 -3.66
CA ASN A 158 -14.84 -8.37 -2.74
C ASN A 158 -13.45 -8.34 -2.09
N LEU A 159 -12.88 -9.52 -1.82
CA LEU A 159 -11.56 -9.66 -1.22
C LEU A 159 -10.45 -9.01 -2.07
N ILE A 160 -10.55 -8.96 -3.41
CA ILE A 160 -9.57 -8.29 -4.27
C ILE A 160 -9.44 -6.80 -3.89
N GLY A 161 -10.56 -6.08 -3.92
CA GLY A 161 -10.59 -4.64 -3.65
C GLY A 161 -10.21 -4.33 -2.21
N MET A 162 -10.69 -5.15 -1.29
CA MET A 162 -10.39 -5.08 0.13
C MET A 162 -8.90 -5.26 0.43
N CYS A 163 -8.22 -6.24 -0.17
CA CYS A 163 -6.80 -6.49 0.11
C CYS A 163 -5.90 -5.32 -0.33
N ASN A 164 -6.17 -4.74 -1.51
CA ASN A 164 -5.45 -3.58 -2.00
C ASN A 164 -5.66 -2.34 -1.11
N TRP A 165 -6.90 -2.12 -0.68
CA TRP A 165 -7.24 -1.03 0.23
C TRP A 165 -6.67 -1.27 1.64
N GLY A 166 -6.83 -2.46 2.20
CA GLY A 166 -6.36 -2.84 3.53
C GLY A 166 -4.84 -2.79 3.68
N LEU A 167 -4.07 -3.10 2.63
CA LEU A 167 -2.63 -2.88 2.65
C LEU A 167 -2.28 -1.40 2.86
N ARG A 168 -2.94 -0.49 2.11
CA ARG A 168 -2.72 0.95 2.27
C ARG A 168 -3.15 1.42 3.65
N GLN A 169 -4.29 0.92 4.12
CA GLN A 169 -4.84 1.30 5.41
C GLN A 169 -3.95 0.88 6.57
N THR A 170 -3.43 -0.36 6.53
CA THR A 170 -2.52 -0.85 7.56
C THR A 170 -1.16 -0.15 7.54
N ALA A 171 -0.67 0.26 6.36
CA ALA A 171 0.54 1.07 6.26
C ALA A 171 0.35 2.48 6.83
N GLU A 172 -0.81 3.10 6.58
CA GLU A 172 -1.16 4.41 7.15
C GLU A 172 -1.30 4.34 8.67
N LEU A 173 -1.93 3.28 9.19
CA LEU A 173 -2.04 3.04 10.62
C LEU A 173 -0.66 2.90 11.29
N GLU A 174 0.27 2.14 10.71
CA GLU A 174 1.64 2.02 11.22
C GLU A 174 2.38 3.37 11.24
N ASN A 175 2.23 4.18 10.18
CA ASN A 175 2.83 5.51 10.12
C ASN A 175 2.29 6.45 11.20
N GLN A 176 0.98 6.41 11.45
CA GLN A 176 0.35 7.25 12.47
C GLN A 176 0.68 6.79 13.89
N MET A 177 0.73 5.47 14.14
CA MET A 177 1.16 4.91 15.43
C MET A 177 2.60 5.28 15.77
N THR A 178 3.51 5.24 14.78
CA THR A 178 4.90 5.70 14.95
C THR A 178 4.97 7.18 15.36
N SER A 179 4.00 8.00 14.94
CA SER A 179 3.93 9.41 15.33
C SER A 179 3.42 9.59 16.76
N VAL A 180 2.48 8.75 17.22
CA VAL A 180 2.00 8.73 18.61
C VAL A 180 3.11 8.30 19.57
N GLU A 181 3.86 7.25 19.23
CA GLU A 181 5.00 6.77 20.03
C GLU A 181 6.08 7.83 20.25
N ARG A 182 6.18 8.83 19.36
CA ARG A 182 7.15 9.94 19.51
C ARG A 182 6.68 11.08 20.41
N VAL A 183 5.37 11.15 20.69
CA VAL A 183 4.76 12.21 21.52
C VAL A 183 4.61 11.77 22.98
N LEU A 184 4.47 10.46 23.21
CA LEU A 184 4.54 9.82 24.53
C LEU A 184 5.99 9.75 25.03
#